data_AF-A0A354K5L0-F1
#
_entry.id   AF-A0A354K5L0-F1
#
_cell.length_a   1.000
_cell.length_b   1.000
_cell.length_c   1.000
_cell.angle_alpha   90.00
_cell.angle_beta   90.00
_cell.angle_gamma   90.00
#
_symmetry.space_group_name_H-M   'P 1'
#
loop_
_entity.id
_entity.type
_entity.pdbx_description
1 polymer ?
#
loop_
_entity_poly.entity_id
_entity_poly.type
_entity_poly.pdbx_seq_one_letter_code
_entity_poly.pdbx_strand_id
1 'polypeptide(L)'
;MNERDMDVLDFTRAISMRKAPTPIADAFDMECGQKERRWWSCQREHLTVWCLHYPAGGVRGFAHRPSSSARQMYEHFGRPETLLWLAESLGEEQALLMQLAAQMASCSRADALKLLRAQIPFDRILDLLEKT
;
A
#
# COMPACT_ATOMS: atom_id res chain seq x y z
N MET A 1 4.30 12.46 19.71
CA MET A 1 3.05 12.56 18.92
C MET A 1 2.38 11.20 19.02
N ASN A 2 1.08 11.13 19.32
CA ASN A 2 0.37 9.86 19.25
C ASN A 2 0.20 9.50 17.79
N GLU A 3 0.81 8.40 17.37
CA GLU A 3 0.64 7.82 16.03
C GLU A 3 -0.84 7.47 15.81
N ARG A 4 -1.47 8.01 14.76
CA ARG A 4 -2.88 7.69 14.48
C ARG A 4 -2.99 6.28 13.92
N ASP A 5 -4.10 5.62 14.23
CA ASP A 5 -4.42 4.30 13.69
C ASP A 5 -5.91 4.24 13.35
N MET A 6 -6.29 3.25 12.57
CA MET A 6 -7.68 2.92 12.28
C MET A 6 -7.87 1.41 12.18
N ASP A 7 -9.11 0.95 12.36
CA ASP A 7 -9.42 -0.47 12.16
C ASP A 7 -9.14 -0.88 10.70
N VAL A 8 -8.46 -2.00 10.51
CA VAL A 8 -8.03 -2.50 9.21
C VAL A 8 -9.20 -2.85 8.29
N LEU A 9 -10.36 -3.24 8.84
CA LEU A 9 -11.55 -3.49 8.05
C LEU A 9 -12.22 -2.19 7.61
N ASP A 10 -12.21 -1.15 8.44
CA ASP A 10 -12.66 0.19 8.05
C ASP A 10 -11.73 0.79 6.99
N PHE A 11 -10.42 0.62 7.14
CA PHE A 11 -9.44 0.99 6.12
C PHE A 11 -9.73 0.27 4.80
N THR A 12 -9.97 -1.05 4.85
CA THR A 12 -10.32 -1.87 3.68
C THR A 12 -11.54 -1.32 2.97
N ARG A 13 -12.62 -1.00 3.72
CA ARG A 13 -13.86 -0.45 3.15
C ARG A 13 -13.57 0.85 2.42
N ALA A 14 -12.80 1.76 3.03
CA ALA A 14 -12.49 3.06 2.46
C ALA A 14 -11.68 3.00 1.14
N ILE A 15 -10.82 1.99 0.98
CA ILE A 15 -10.00 1.82 -0.23
C ILE A 15 -10.64 0.89 -1.28
N SER A 16 -11.55 0.00 -0.89
CA SER A 16 -12.12 -1.03 -1.77
C SER A 16 -12.90 -0.46 -2.96
N MET A 17 -13.49 0.72 -2.81
CA MET A 17 -14.31 1.36 -3.85
C MET A 17 -13.53 2.32 -4.74
N ARG A 18 -12.22 2.48 -4.52
CA ARG A 18 -11.38 3.38 -5.32
C ARG A 18 -11.34 2.91 -6.77
N LYS A 19 -11.50 3.86 -7.69
CA LYS A 19 -11.48 3.68 -9.16
C LYS A 19 -10.64 4.76 -9.86
N ALA A 20 -9.90 5.57 -9.10
CA ALA A 20 -9.04 6.59 -9.67
C ALA A 20 -7.99 5.92 -10.59
N PRO A 21 -7.73 6.47 -11.79
CA PRO A 21 -6.60 6.05 -12.60
C PRO A 21 -5.29 6.20 -11.81
N THR A 22 -4.41 5.21 -11.92
CA THR A 22 -3.11 5.18 -11.23
C THR A 22 -1.96 4.95 -12.21
N PRO A 23 -1.77 5.83 -13.22
CA PRO A 23 -0.79 5.60 -14.28
C PRO A 23 0.65 5.47 -13.78
N ILE A 24 1.03 6.13 -12.67
CA ILE A 24 2.39 6.06 -12.13
C ILE A 24 2.61 4.69 -11.49
N ALA A 25 1.69 4.24 -10.66
CA ALA A 25 1.76 2.92 -10.03
C ALA A 25 1.61 1.79 -11.04
N ASP A 26 0.79 1.97 -12.07
CA ASP A 26 0.63 0.99 -13.15
C ASP A 26 1.94 0.84 -13.95
N ALA A 27 2.60 1.95 -14.30
CA ALA A 27 3.90 1.92 -14.95
C ALA A 27 4.96 1.24 -14.08
N PHE A 28 5.01 1.59 -12.79
CA PHE A 28 5.94 0.98 -11.84
C PHE A 28 5.67 -0.52 -11.62
N ASP A 29 4.42 -0.96 -11.52
CA ASP A 29 4.06 -2.37 -11.39
C ASP A 29 4.44 -3.16 -12.66
N MET A 30 4.22 -2.58 -13.83
CA MET A 30 4.62 -3.16 -15.12
C MET A 30 6.14 -3.34 -15.24
N GLU A 31 6.94 -2.43 -14.69
CA GLU A 31 8.40 -2.53 -14.73
C GLU A 31 8.94 -3.37 -13.57
N CYS A 32 8.68 -2.96 -12.33
CA CYS A 32 9.32 -3.47 -11.12
C CYS A 32 8.43 -4.41 -10.28
N GLY A 33 7.14 -4.46 -10.55
CA GLY A 33 6.17 -5.25 -9.76
C GLY A 33 6.36 -6.76 -9.85
N GLN A 34 5.65 -7.49 -8.98
CA GLN A 34 5.72 -8.96 -8.95
C GLN A 34 5.21 -9.58 -10.26
N LYS A 35 6.05 -10.39 -10.93
CA LYS A 35 5.71 -11.02 -12.22
C LYS A 35 5.10 -12.41 -12.10
N GLU A 36 5.47 -13.17 -11.07
CA GLU A 36 5.08 -14.57 -10.93
C GLU A 36 4.14 -14.80 -9.74
N ARG A 37 3.35 -15.88 -9.78
CA ARG A 37 2.48 -16.31 -8.68
C ARG A 37 1.51 -15.21 -8.19
N ARG A 38 1.08 -14.35 -9.10
CA ARG A 38 0.03 -13.36 -8.86
C ARG A 38 -1.32 -14.07 -8.80
N TRP A 39 -1.98 -13.99 -7.65
CA TRP A 39 -3.36 -14.46 -7.49
C TRP A 39 -4.38 -13.32 -7.68
N TRP A 40 -3.91 -12.07 -7.77
CA TRP A 40 -4.72 -10.87 -7.95
C TRP A 40 -4.66 -10.34 -9.38
N SER A 41 -5.75 -9.68 -9.77
CA SER A 41 -5.94 -8.99 -11.04
C SER A 41 -5.40 -7.55 -11.02
N CYS A 42 -5.47 -6.87 -9.86
CA CYS A 42 -5.04 -5.49 -9.69
C CYS A 42 -4.53 -5.21 -8.26
N GLN A 43 -3.80 -4.10 -8.09
CA GLN A 43 -3.20 -3.73 -6.80
C GLN A 43 -4.24 -3.45 -5.71
N ARG A 44 -5.41 -2.93 -6.09
CA ARG A 44 -6.57 -2.80 -5.19
C ARG A 44 -7.00 -4.13 -4.58
N GLU A 45 -7.19 -5.15 -5.41
CA GLU A 45 -7.57 -6.49 -4.97
C GLU A 45 -6.48 -7.08 -4.05
N HIS A 46 -5.23 -6.91 -4.45
CA HIS A 46 -4.09 -7.37 -3.66
C HIS A 46 -4.10 -6.81 -2.22
N LEU A 47 -4.24 -5.48 -2.08
CA LEU A 47 -4.24 -4.85 -0.76
C LEU A 47 -5.49 -5.20 0.05
N THR A 48 -6.67 -5.12 -0.57
CA THR A 48 -7.94 -5.33 0.12
C THR A 48 -8.06 -6.74 0.71
N VAL A 49 -7.72 -7.78 -0.05
CA VAL A 49 -7.73 -9.16 0.46
C VAL A 49 -6.71 -9.34 1.59
N TRP A 50 -5.53 -8.72 1.48
CA TRP A 50 -4.57 -8.77 2.58
C TRP A 50 -5.12 -8.12 3.86
N CYS A 51 -5.76 -6.96 3.73
CA CYS A 51 -6.39 -6.28 4.86
C CYS A 51 -7.51 -7.14 5.49
N LEU A 52 -8.31 -7.86 4.69
CA LEU A 52 -9.36 -8.75 5.19
C LEU A 52 -8.80 -9.95 5.99
N HIS A 53 -7.60 -10.42 5.65
CA HIS A 53 -6.95 -11.53 6.36
C HIS A 53 -6.08 -11.09 7.54
N TYR A 54 -5.74 -9.81 7.63
CA TYR A 54 -4.87 -9.28 8.68
C TYR A 54 -5.38 -9.53 10.12
N PRO A 55 -6.68 -9.37 10.42
CA PRO A 55 -7.22 -9.69 11.74
C PRO A 55 -7.06 -11.15 12.15
N ALA A 56 -6.92 -12.08 11.20
CA ALA A 56 -6.77 -13.51 11.45
C ALA A 56 -5.30 -13.95 11.58
N GLY A 57 -4.33 -13.04 11.45
CA GLY A 57 -2.90 -13.37 11.50
C GLY A 57 -2.33 -13.85 10.15
N GLY A 58 -2.95 -13.45 9.04
CA GLY A 58 -2.46 -13.72 7.70
C GLY A 58 -2.89 -15.06 7.10
N VAL A 59 -2.32 -15.40 5.95
CA VAL A 59 -2.69 -16.60 5.16
C VAL A 59 -1.45 -17.29 4.60
N ARG A 60 -1.51 -18.62 4.50
CA ARG A 60 -0.59 -19.48 3.72
C ARG A 60 0.88 -19.03 3.73
N GLY A 61 1.62 -19.37 4.80
CA GLY A 61 3.06 -19.08 4.89
C GLY A 61 3.41 -17.62 5.19
N PHE A 62 2.44 -16.70 5.13
CA PHE A 62 2.58 -15.30 5.53
C PHE A 62 1.86 -15.05 6.87
N ALA A 63 2.25 -15.81 7.90
CA ALA A 63 1.65 -15.70 9.23
C ALA A 63 2.22 -14.50 10.01
N HIS A 64 1.37 -13.85 10.78
CA HIS A 64 1.77 -12.82 11.73
C HIS A 64 0.84 -12.85 12.96
N ARG A 65 1.16 -12.08 13.99
CA ARG A 65 0.26 -11.93 15.13
C ARG A 65 -1.05 -11.28 14.66
N PRO A 66 -2.23 -11.86 14.96
CA PRO A 66 -3.53 -11.23 14.71
C PRO A 66 -3.56 -9.79 15.19
N SER A 67 -4.06 -8.88 14.35
CA SER A 67 -4.12 -7.46 14.64
C SER A 67 -5.21 -6.79 13.80
N SER A 68 -5.94 -5.85 14.40
CA SER A 68 -6.91 -5.00 13.71
C SER A 68 -6.30 -3.65 13.30
N SER A 69 -5.01 -3.44 13.50
CA SER A 69 -4.32 -2.17 13.20
C SER A 69 -4.03 -2.04 11.71
N ALA A 70 -4.64 -1.04 11.06
CA ALA A 70 -4.32 -0.68 9.68
C ALA A 70 -2.89 -0.15 9.55
N ARG A 71 -2.38 0.56 10.57
CA ARG A 71 -0.98 1.01 10.63
C ARG A 71 -0.01 -0.16 10.59
N GLN A 72 -0.20 -1.16 11.47
CA GLN A 72 0.67 -2.34 11.47
C GLN A 72 0.56 -3.10 10.14
N MET A 73 -0.64 -3.16 9.54
CA MET A 73 -0.83 -3.75 8.22
C MET A 73 0.02 -3.02 7.18
N TYR A 74 -0.07 -1.70 7.13
CA TYR A 74 0.67 -0.85 6.20
C TYR A 74 2.20 -1.00 6.38
N GLU A 75 2.69 -1.04 7.62
CA GLU A 75 4.11 -1.19 7.96
C GLU A 75 4.66 -2.59 7.62
N HIS A 76 3.83 -3.63 7.72
CA HIS A 76 4.22 -5.00 7.39
C HIS A 76 4.00 -5.35 5.91
N PHE A 77 3.26 -4.54 5.15
CA PHE A 77 2.96 -4.85 3.76
C PHE A 77 4.21 -4.81 2.88
N GLY A 78 4.59 -5.94 2.28
CA GLY A 78 5.90 -6.09 1.63
C GLY A 78 5.95 -5.72 0.15
N ARG A 79 5.05 -4.85 -0.34
CA ARG A 79 4.82 -4.61 -1.77
C ARG A 79 4.80 -3.11 -2.11
N PRO A 80 5.96 -2.54 -2.53
CA PRO A 80 6.04 -1.12 -2.83
C PRO A 80 5.09 -0.71 -3.97
N GLU A 81 4.89 -1.57 -4.98
CA GLU A 81 3.98 -1.33 -6.10
C GLU A 81 2.54 -1.07 -5.65
N THR A 82 2.09 -1.81 -4.63
CA THR A 82 0.75 -1.67 -4.10
C THR A 82 0.62 -0.46 -3.17
N LEU A 83 1.67 -0.13 -2.40
CA LEU A 83 1.67 1.05 -1.55
C LEU A 83 1.75 2.35 -2.37
N LEU A 84 2.46 2.31 -3.51
CA LEU A 84 2.47 3.40 -4.48
C LEU A 84 1.07 3.58 -5.11
N TRP A 85 0.43 2.47 -5.52
CA TRP A 85 -0.96 2.47 -5.98
C TRP A 85 -1.90 3.08 -4.94
N LEU A 86 -1.76 2.70 -3.67
CA LEU A 86 -2.58 3.23 -2.59
C LEU A 86 -2.46 4.76 -2.53
N ALA A 87 -1.24 5.29 -2.45
CA ALA A 87 -1.03 6.74 -2.35
C ALA A 87 -1.56 7.49 -3.58
N GLU A 88 -1.30 6.99 -4.79
CA GLU A 88 -1.81 7.59 -6.02
C GLU A 88 -3.34 7.56 -6.09
N SER A 89 -3.96 6.43 -5.72
CA SER A 89 -5.42 6.27 -5.72
C SER A 89 -6.14 7.19 -4.72
N LEU A 90 -5.42 7.67 -3.71
CA LEU A 90 -5.89 8.63 -2.71
C LEU A 90 -5.57 10.09 -3.10
N GLY A 91 -4.95 10.32 -4.26
CA GLY A 91 -4.68 11.66 -4.77
C GLY A 91 -3.44 12.32 -4.19
N GLU A 92 -2.42 11.53 -3.81
CA GLU A 92 -1.12 12.07 -3.43
C GLU A 92 -0.47 12.85 -4.60
N GLU A 93 0.45 13.77 -4.26
CA GLU A 93 1.11 14.63 -5.24
C GLU A 93 1.88 13.84 -6.31
N GLN A 94 1.51 14.02 -7.58
CA GLN A 94 2.11 13.29 -8.70
C GLN A 94 3.63 13.48 -8.80
N ALA A 95 4.16 14.68 -8.51
CA ALA A 95 5.58 14.96 -8.56
C ALA A 95 6.36 14.10 -7.54
N LEU A 96 5.84 13.97 -6.32
CA LEU A 96 6.40 13.10 -5.30
C LEU A 96 6.34 11.63 -5.75
N LEU A 97 5.20 11.17 -6.25
CA LEU A 97 5.02 9.79 -6.68
C LEU A 97 5.94 9.40 -7.83
N MET A 98 6.13 10.28 -8.83
CA MET A 98 7.08 10.06 -9.92
C MET A 98 8.52 9.97 -9.42
N GLN A 99 8.91 10.86 -8.51
CA GLN A 99 10.25 10.82 -7.90
C GLN A 99 10.47 9.51 -7.13
N LEU A 100 9.50 9.11 -6.31
CA LEU A 100 9.52 7.85 -5.57
C LEU A 100 9.65 6.66 -6.51
N ALA A 101 8.81 6.57 -7.55
CA ALA A 101 8.83 5.47 -8.51
C ALA A 101 10.21 5.32 -9.18
N ALA A 102 10.80 6.43 -9.64
CA ALA A 102 12.12 6.43 -10.26
C ALA A 102 13.24 5.96 -9.29
N GLN A 103 13.21 6.43 -8.04
CA GLN A 103 14.18 6.01 -7.02
C GLN A 103 14.01 4.53 -6.66
N MET A 104 12.77 4.10 -6.44
CA MET A 104 12.45 2.72 -6.09
C MET A 104 12.85 1.73 -7.20
N ALA A 105 12.73 2.10 -8.47
CA ALA A 105 13.12 1.26 -9.60
C ALA A 105 14.63 0.92 -9.62
N SER A 106 15.44 1.75 -8.98
CA SER A 106 16.90 1.59 -8.93
C SER A 106 17.43 0.84 -7.70
N CYS A 107 16.56 0.40 -6.77
CA CYS A 107 16.99 -0.13 -5.48
C CYS A 107 16.32 -1.45 -5.11
N SER A 108 16.76 -2.04 -3.99
CA SER A 108 16.16 -3.26 -3.47
C SER A 108 14.72 -3.01 -2.99
N ARG A 109 13.87 -4.03 -3.03
CA ARG A 109 12.49 -3.94 -2.50
C ARG A 109 12.44 -3.45 -1.05
N ALA A 110 13.41 -3.84 -0.22
CA ALA A 110 13.47 -3.43 1.18
C ALA A 110 13.77 -1.93 1.28
N ASP A 111 14.67 -1.41 0.46
CA ASP A 111 15.00 0.02 0.44
C ASP A 111 13.88 0.85 -0.19
N ALA A 112 13.22 0.33 -1.23
CA ALA A 112 12.04 0.95 -1.82
C ALA A 112 10.92 1.16 -0.79
N LEU A 113 10.64 0.15 0.05
CA LEU A 113 9.65 0.25 1.12
C LEU A 113 10.05 1.26 2.19
N LYS A 114 11.33 1.29 2.60
CA LYS A 114 11.83 2.29 3.56
C LYS A 114 11.67 3.70 3.01
N LEU A 115 12.07 3.90 1.76
CA LEU A 115 12.03 5.18 1.06
C LEU A 115 10.57 5.66 0.91
N LEU A 116 9.68 4.80 0.46
CA LEU A 116 8.24 5.12 0.33
C LEU A 116 7.64 5.51 1.68
N ARG A 117 7.86 4.72 2.74
CA ARG A 117 7.27 4.98 4.06
C ARG A 117 7.85 6.21 4.75
N ALA A 118 9.09 6.58 4.45
CA ALA A 118 9.70 7.81 4.96
C ALA A 118 9.01 9.06 4.40
N GLN A 119 8.56 9.01 3.14
CA GLN A 119 7.89 10.14 2.49
C GLN A 119 6.37 10.09 2.63
N ILE A 120 5.80 8.89 2.68
CA ILE A 120 4.37 8.63 2.79
C ILE A 120 4.15 7.74 4.01
N PRO A 121 4.27 8.26 5.25
CA PRO A 121 3.94 7.50 6.44
C PRO A 121 2.44 7.20 6.51
N PHE A 122 2.02 6.27 7.38
CA PHE A 122 0.60 5.92 7.50
C PHE A 122 -0.28 7.13 7.90
N ASP A 123 0.24 8.06 8.69
CA ASP A 123 -0.46 9.31 8.98
C ASP A 123 -0.81 10.10 7.71
N ARG A 124 0.07 10.12 6.72
CA ARG A 124 -0.22 10.77 5.44
C ARG A 124 -1.33 10.05 4.68
N ILE A 125 -1.35 8.72 4.72
CA ILE A 125 -2.45 7.92 4.13
C ILE A 125 -3.79 8.28 4.79
N LEU A 126 -3.83 8.47 6.11
CA LEU A 126 -5.04 8.92 6.81
C LEU A 126 -5.45 10.33 6.37
N ASP A 127 -4.52 11.27 6.26
CA ASP A 127 -4.81 12.63 5.76
C ASP A 127 -5.39 12.64 4.35
N LEU A 128 -4.95 11.72 3.48
CA LEU A 128 -5.47 11.59 2.13
C LEU A 128 -6.86 10.97 2.12
N LEU A 129 -7.13 9.99 2.99
CA LEU A 129 -8.45 9.39 3.15
C LEU A 129 -9.51 10.40 3.57
N GLU A 130 -9.17 11.32 4.48
CA GLU A 130 -10.08 12.37 4.97
C GLU A 130 -10.47 13.41 3.89
N LYS A 131 -9.69 13.52 2.82
CA LYS A 131 -9.92 14.49 1.72
C LYS A 131 -10.86 13.97 0.62
N THR A 132 -11.33 12.73 0.74
CA THR A 132 -12.05 12.02 -0.33
C THR A 132 -13.39 11.48 0.12
#